data_AF-A0A7X0C856-F1
#
_entry.id   AF-A0A7X0C856-F1
#
_cell.length_a   1.000
_cell.length_b   1.000
_cell.length_c   1.000
_cell.angle_alpha   90.00
_cell.angle_beta   90.00
_cell.angle_gamma   90.00
#
_symmetry.space_group_name_H-M   'P 1'
#
loop_
_entity.id
_entity.type
_entity.pdbx_description
1 polymer ?
#
loop_
_entity_poly.entity_id
_entity_poly.type
_entity_poly.pdbx_seq_one_letter_code
_entity_poly.pdbx_strand_id
1 'polypeptide(L)'
;MTGTSTEQDRRWLLTAIDLSHQCPPSQTAFSVGAVIVDEHGNEISRGYSRETDDHVHAEESALAKVSADDSRLKTATIYSSLEPCTQRRSRPRTCTQLILGAGIPRVVTAWKEPPTFVIDANGTEALTAAGVTVITLPELADAARAANTHLLGGQGS
;
A
#
# COMPACT_ATOMS: atom_id res chain seq x y z
N MET A 1 12.26 14.50 4.72
CA MET A 1 12.02 15.48 3.64
C MET A 1 10.68 15.14 3.01
N THR A 2 9.72 16.04 3.02
CA THR A 2 8.42 15.84 2.36
C THR A 2 8.62 16.01 0.86
N GLY A 3 8.57 14.92 0.09
CA GLY A 3 8.65 14.97 -1.37
C GLY A 3 7.39 15.60 -1.98
N THR A 4 7.53 16.28 -3.11
CA THR A 4 6.39 16.77 -3.90
C THR A 4 5.79 15.63 -4.72
N SER A 5 4.46 15.55 -4.78
CA SER A 5 3.75 14.63 -5.67
C SER A 5 3.79 15.10 -7.12
N THR A 6 3.68 14.15 -8.04
CA THR A 6 3.68 14.35 -9.50
C THR A 6 2.40 13.81 -10.13
N GLU A 7 2.10 14.20 -11.38
CA GLU A 7 0.98 13.60 -12.14
C GLU A 7 1.17 12.09 -12.33
N GLN A 8 2.42 11.65 -12.45
CA GLN A 8 2.75 10.23 -12.50
C GLN A 8 2.36 9.51 -11.19
N ASP A 9 2.56 10.14 -10.04
CA ASP A 9 2.14 9.56 -8.76
C ASP A 9 0.64 9.42 -8.68
N ARG A 10 -0.09 10.44 -9.13
CA ARG A 10 -1.55 10.40 -9.21
C ARG A 10 -2.02 9.23 -10.09
N ARG A 11 -1.43 9.05 -11.27
CA ARG A 11 -1.78 7.97 -12.20
C ARG A 11 -1.54 6.58 -11.61
N TRP A 12 -0.39 6.35 -10.99
CA TRP A 12 -0.06 5.04 -10.43
C TRP A 12 -0.84 4.74 -9.15
N LEU A 13 -1.10 5.75 -8.32
CA LEU A 13 -1.94 5.58 -7.14
C LEU A 13 -3.41 5.29 -7.51
N LEU A 14 -3.93 5.89 -8.58
CA LEU A 14 -5.23 5.50 -9.15
C LEU A 14 -5.23 4.04 -9.61
N THR A 15 -4.15 3.58 -10.26
CA THR A 15 -4.02 2.17 -10.65
C THR A 15 -4.02 1.24 -9.42
N ALA A 16 -3.35 1.63 -8.33
CA ALA A 16 -3.39 0.89 -7.08
C ALA A 16 -4.80 0.86 -6.46
N ILE A 17 -5.56 1.95 -6.56
CA ILE A 17 -6.96 2.00 -6.13
C ILE A 17 -7.83 1.07 -6.99
N ASP A 18 -7.67 1.07 -8.30
CA ASP A 18 -8.41 0.17 -9.21
C ASP A 18 -8.14 -1.31 -8.90
N LEU A 19 -6.91 -1.66 -8.52
CA LEU A 19 -6.56 -3.01 -8.06
C LEU A 19 -7.27 -3.40 -6.77
N SER A 20 -7.51 -2.44 -5.86
CA SER A 20 -8.23 -2.72 -4.61
C SER A 20 -9.65 -3.21 -4.85
N HIS A 21 -10.30 -2.80 -5.95
CA HIS A 21 -11.64 -3.27 -6.32
C HIS A 21 -11.66 -4.73 -6.82
N GLN A 22 -10.51 -5.35 -7.08
CA GLN A 22 -10.40 -6.74 -7.51
C GLN A 22 -10.22 -7.71 -6.34
N CYS A 23 -10.07 -7.22 -5.12
CA CYS A 23 -9.86 -8.08 -3.96
C CYS A 23 -11.08 -8.98 -3.73
N PRO A 24 -10.88 -10.28 -3.44
CA PRO A 24 -11.93 -11.13 -2.89
C PRO A 24 -12.62 -10.46 -1.68
N PRO A 25 -13.93 -10.66 -1.47
CA PRO A 25 -14.65 -10.05 -0.36
C PRO A 25 -14.07 -10.42 1.00
N SER A 26 -14.13 -9.51 1.97
CA SER A 26 -13.78 -9.81 3.36
C SER A 26 -14.62 -8.93 4.30
N GLN A 27 -14.89 -9.43 5.51
CA GLN A 27 -15.50 -8.64 6.59
C GLN A 27 -14.49 -8.20 7.65
N THR A 28 -13.25 -8.67 7.55
CA THR A 28 -12.24 -8.54 8.61
C THR A 28 -10.89 -8.03 8.10
N ALA A 29 -10.82 -7.62 6.83
CA ALA A 29 -9.59 -7.11 6.22
C ALA A 29 -9.92 -6.13 5.10
N PHE A 30 -9.18 -5.02 5.05
CA PHE A 30 -9.31 -4.06 3.96
C PHE A 30 -8.94 -4.64 2.59
N SER A 31 -9.63 -4.17 1.57
CA SER A 31 -9.27 -4.30 0.17
C SER A 31 -8.26 -3.20 -0.17
N VAL A 32 -7.04 -3.62 -0.52
CA VAL A 32 -5.90 -2.75 -0.81
C VAL A 32 -5.30 -3.20 -2.14
N GLY A 33 -4.84 -2.26 -2.95
CA GLY A 33 -4.02 -2.53 -4.11
C GLY A 33 -2.68 -1.83 -4.01
N ALA A 34 -1.66 -2.41 -4.64
CA ALA A 34 -0.31 -1.90 -4.65
C ALA A 34 0.36 -2.07 -6.02
N VAL A 35 1.18 -1.10 -6.41
CA VAL A 35 1.97 -1.12 -7.65
C VAL A 35 3.40 -0.70 -7.34
N ILE A 36 4.38 -1.42 -7.85
CA ILE A 36 5.80 -1.08 -7.77
C ILE A 36 6.23 -0.58 -9.15
N VAL A 37 6.85 0.60 -9.19
CA VAL A 37 7.24 1.29 -10.42
C VAL A 37 8.71 1.69 -10.31
N ASP A 38 9.46 1.48 -11.39
CA ASP A 38 10.86 1.90 -11.46
C ASP A 38 11.01 3.43 -11.56
N GLU A 39 12.25 3.92 -11.48
CA GLU A 39 12.56 5.35 -11.57
C GLU A 39 12.27 5.98 -12.94
N HIS A 40 12.10 5.16 -13.98
CA HIS A 40 11.75 5.59 -15.33
C HIS A 40 10.22 5.62 -15.56
N GLY A 41 9.44 5.20 -14.56
CA GLY A 41 7.99 5.18 -14.63
C GLY A 41 7.38 3.96 -15.29
N ASN A 42 8.14 2.86 -15.39
CA ASN A 42 7.61 1.56 -15.84
C ASN A 42 7.16 0.71 -14.65
N GLU A 43 6.04 0.02 -14.82
CA GLU A 43 5.59 -0.95 -13.82
C GLU A 43 6.58 -2.13 -13.73
N ILE A 44 7.02 -2.43 -12.51
CA ILE A 44 7.80 -3.63 -12.18
C ILE A 44 6.85 -4.77 -11.86
N SER A 45 5.91 -4.52 -10.95
CA SER A 45 4.90 -5.48 -10.53
C SER A 45 3.70 -4.78 -9.89
N ARG A 46 2.63 -5.54 -9.68
CA ARG A 46 1.42 -5.09 -8.97
C ARG A 46 0.88 -6.21 -8.10
N GLY A 47 0.02 -5.88 -7.15
CA GLY A 47 -0.70 -6.86 -6.33
C GLY A 47 -1.91 -6.25 -5.65
N TYR A 48 -2.77 -7.12 -5.12
CA TYR A 48 -3.93 -6.72 -4.33
C TYR A 48 -4.12 -7.67 -3.13
N SER A 49 -4.84 -7.22 -2.12
CA SER A 49 -5.11 -8.03 -0.93
C SER A 49 -5.85 -9.32 -1.33
N ARG A 50 -5.44 -10.44 -0.73
CA ARG A 50 -6.04 -11.77 -0.97
C ARG A 50 -5.87 -12.33 -2.38
N GLU A 51 -4.83 -11.90 -3.10
CA GLU A 51 -4.56 -12.38 -4.47
C GLU A 51 -4.12 -13.85 -4.52
N THR A 52 -3.28 -14.30 -3.59
CA THR A 52 -2.75 -15.68 -3.58
C THR A 52 -3.31 -16.53 -2.44
N ASP A 53 -3.65 -15.91 -1.32
CA ASP A 53 -4.26 -16.54 -0.15
C ASP A 53 -5.00 -15.49 0.69
N ASP A 54 -5.90 -15.91 1.58
CA ASP A 54 -6.77 -15.04 2.39
C ASP A 54 -6.03 -14.02 3.29
N HIS A 55 -4.70 -14.12 3.39
CA HIS A 55 -3.89 -13.34 4.32
C HIS A 55 -2.84 -12.45 3.66
N VAL A 56 -2.61 -12.61 2.34
CA VAL A 56 -1.62 -11.79 1.64
C VAL A 56 -2.10 -10.34 1.55
N HIS A 57 -1.23 -9.41 1.93
CA HIS A 57 -1.47 -7.98 1.74
C HIS A 57 -1.01 -7.56 0.35
N ALA A 58 -1.53 -6.43 -0.16
CA ALA A 58 -1.23 -5.97 -1.51
C ALA A 58 0.26 -5.74 -1.75
N GLU A 59 0.97 -5.12 -0.80
CA GLU A 59 2.40 -4.82 -0.89
C GLU A 59 3.23 -6.10 -0.87
N GLU A 60 2.84 -7.08 -0.03
CA GLU A 60 3.46 -8.40 -0.01
C GLU A 60 3.26 -9.13 -1.33
N SER A 61 2.05 -9.10 -1.89
CA SER A 61 1.76 -9.74 -3.18
C SER A 61 2.55 -9.11 -4.33
N ALA A 62 2.65 -7.77 -4.36
CA ALA A 62 3.43 -7.06 -5.37
C ALA A 62 4.94 -7.39 -5.26
N LEU A 63 5.49 -7.39 -4.04
CA LEU A 63 6.90 -7.70 -3.79
C LEU A 63 7.23 -9.18 -4.08
N ALA A 64 6.32 -10.11 -3.78
CA ALA A 64 6.55 -11.54 -4.00
C ALA A 64 6.73 -11.95 -5.47
N LYS A 65 6.31 -11.09 -6.41
CA LYS A 65 6.44 -11.29 -7.86
C LYS A 65 7.76 -10.77 -8.43
N VAL A 66 8.58 -10.14 -7.60
CA VAL A 66 9.86 -9.54 -8.00
C VAL A 66 10.98 -10.30 -7.29
N SER A 67 12.10 -10.50 -7.98
CA SER A 67 13.27 -11.07 -7.33
C SER A 67 13.79 -10.13 -6.25
N ALA A 68 14.19 -10.66 -5.09
CA ALA A 68 14.67 -9.85 -3.97
C ALA A 68 15.97 -9.10 -4.28
N ASP A 69 16.72 -9.52 -5.30
CA ASP A 69 17.95 -8.90 -5.81
C ASP A 69 17.72 -7.99 -7.02
N ASP A 70 16.46 -7.76 -7.44
CA ASP A 70 16.14 -6.88 -8.56
C ASP A 70 16.62 -5.46 -8.26
N SER A 71 17.61 -5.00 -9.03
CA SER A 71 18.28 -3.72 -8.80
C SER A 71 17.34 -2.52 -8.91
N ARG A 72 16.22 -2.66 -9.65
CA ARG A 72 15.24 -1.58 -9.83
C ARG A 72 14.55 -1.21 -8.53
N LEU A 73 14.44 -2.14 -7.57
CA LEU A 73 13.77 -1.87 -6.29
C LEU A 73 14.46 -0.75 -5.48
N LYS A 74 15.78 -0.59 -5.63
CA LYS A 74 16.58 0.41 -4.90
C LYS A 74 16.29 1.86 -5.30
N THR A 75 15.68 2.06 -6.45
CA THR A 75 15.26 3.38 -6.98
C THR A 75 13.75 3.44 -7.23
N ALA A 76 13.01 2.38 -6.89
CA ALA A 76 11.59 2.26 -7.15
C ALA A 76 10.72 3.13 -6.23
N THR A 77 9.47 3.30 -6.66
CA THR A 77 8.36 3.77 -5.82
C THR A 77 7.33 2.66 -5.67
N ILE A 78 6.82 2.44 -4.46
CA ILE A 78 5.61 1.66 -4.23
C ILE A 78 4.41 2.58 -3.99
N TYR A 79 3.36 2.37 -4.76
CA TYR A 79 2.06 3.04 -4.63
C TYR A 79 1.11 2.09 -3.93
N SER A 80 0.52 2.49 -2.81
CA SER A 80 -0.42 1.67 -2.04
C SER A 80 -1.71 2.45 -1.78
N SER A 81 -2.87 1.85 -2.05
CA SER A 81 -4.16 2.54 -1.84
C SER A 81 -4.43 2.85 -0.36
N LEU A 82 -3.84 2.10 0.56
CA LEU A 82 -3.91 2.27 2.01
C LEU A 82 -2.49 2.36 2.61
N GLU A 83 -2.36 3.06 3.74
CA GLU A 83 -1.13 3.10 4.53
C GLU A 83 -0.58 1.68 4.82
N PRO A 84 0.72 1.40 4.56
CA PRO A 84 1.30 0.11 4.86
C PRO A 84 1.29 -0.23 6.34
N CYS A 85 0.87 -1.44 6.68
CA CYS A 85 0.70 -1.83 8.07
C CYS A 85 2.03 -1.96 8.82
N THR A 86 1.99 -1.63 10.12
CA THR A 86 3.08 -1.87 11.10
C THR A 86 2.74 -2.98 12.08
N GLN A 87 1.52 -3.51 12.00
CA GLN A 87 1.06 -4.63 12.81
C GLN A 87 0.20 -5.55 11.94
N ARG A 88 0.41 -6.86 12.09
CA ARG A 88 -0.47 -7.89 11.52
C ARG A 88 -0.27 -9.19 12.27
N ARG A 89 -1.34 -9.97 12.42
CA ARG A 89 -1.28 -11.30 13.06
C ARG A 89 -1.04 -12.44 12.07
N SER A 90 -1.34 -12.19 10.79
CA SER A 90 -1.41 -13.23 9.78
C SER A 90 -0.05 -13.72 9.27
N ARG A 91 1.02 -12.92 9.42
CA ARG A 91 2.39 -13.27 9.01
C ARG A 91 3.44 -12.59 9.92
N PRO A 92 4.69 -13.10 9.95
CA PRO A 92 5.75 -12.56 10.81
C PRO A 92 6.29 -11.19 10.39
N ARG A 93 6.21 -10.81 9.11
CA ARG A 93 6.72 -9.52 8.61
C ARG A 93 5.58 -8.59 8.21
N THR A 94 5.63 -7.34 8.65
CA THR A 94 4.68 -6.27 8.31
C THR A 94 4.96 -5.72 6.91
N CYS A 95 4.00 -5.02 6.30
CA CYS A 95 4.23 -4.38 4.99
C CYS A 95 5.37 -3.36 5.05
N THR A 96 5.46 -2.57 6.13
CA THR A 96 6.60 -1.67 6.34
C THR A 96 7.94 -2.41 6.39
N GLN A 97 8.03 -3.54 7.10
CA GLN A 97 9.24 -4.36 7.14
C GLN A 97 9.59 -4.97 5.78
N LEU A 98 8.59 -5.36 4.99
CA LEU A 98 8.79 -5.89 3.64
C LEU A 98 9.32 -4.80 2.68
N ILE A 99 8.74 -3.60 2.72
CA ILE A 99 9.19 -2.45 1.92
C ILE A 99 10.63 -2.07 2.27
N LEU A 100 10.95 -1.99 3.57
CA LEU A 100 12.31 -1.70 4.04
C LEU A 100 13.30 -2.81 3.65
N GLY A 101 12.90 -4.07 3.78
CA GLY A 101 13.72 -5.22 3.38
C GLY A 101 14.00 -5.27 1.87
N ALA A 102 13.08 -4.77 1.06
CA ALA A 102 13.26 -4.63 -0.39
C ALA A 102 14.14 -3.43 -0.79
N GLY A 103 14.44 -2.52 0.16
CA GLY A 103 15.23 -1.33 -0.10
C GLY A 103 14.51 -0.27 -0.94
N ILE A 104 13.18 -0.28 -0.96
CA ILE A 104 12.39 0.71 -1.70
C ILE A 104 12.46 2.07 -0.97
N PRO A 105 12.98 3.14 -1.61
CA PRO A 105 13.21 4.42 -0.94
C PRO A 105 11.97 5.32 -0.90
N ARG A 106 10.90 4.99 -1.62
CA ARG A 106 9.75 5.88 -1.81
C ARG A 106 8.41 5.15 -1.77
N VAL A 107 7.48 5.67 -0.99
CA VAL A 107 6.13 5.14 -0.80
C VAL A 107 5.12 6.26 -1.04
N VAL A 108 4.06 5.99 -1.81
CA VAL A 108 2.97 6.93 -2.04
C VAL A 108 1.64 6.28 -1.67
N THR A 109 0.84 6.95 -0.84
CA THR A 109 -0.42 6.41 -0.31
C THR A 109 -1.62 7.34 -0.55
N ALA A 110 -2.83 6.78 -0.65
CA ALA A 110 -4.05 7.57 -0.80
C ALA A 110 -4.76 7.80 0.55
N TRP A 111 -4.92 6.73 1.32
CA TRP A 111 -5.72 6.72 2.53
C TRP A 111 -4.90 6.28 3.73
N LYS A 112 -4.96 7.06 4.81
CA LYS A 112 -4.43 6.65 6.12
C LYS A 112 -5.33 5.55 6.70
N GLU A 113 -4.74 4.51 7.31
CA GLU A 113 -5.54 3.44 7.89
C GLU A 113 -6.46 4.00 9.00
N PRO A 114 -7.77 3.79 8.92
CA PRO A 114 -8.70 4.22 9.96
C PRO A 114 -8.56 3.30 11.20
N PRO A 115 -9.03 3.73 12.38
CA PRO A 115 -8.97 2.93 13.62
C PRO A 115 -9.99 1.76 13.64
N THR A 116 -10.23 1.11 12.51
CA THR A 116 -11.18 0.00 12.36
C THR A 116 -10.56 -1.33 12.81
N PHE A 117 -9.31 -1.58 12.44
CA PHE A 117 -8.59 -2.81 12.80
C PHE A 117 -7.30 -2.55 13.58
N VAL A 118 -6.66 -1.39 13.36
CA VAL A 118 -5.46 -0.95 14.08
C VAL A 118 -5.70 0.45 14.63
N ILE A 119 -5.69 0.60 15.96
CA ILE A 119 -6.04 1.86 16.64
C ILE A 119 -4.94 2.93 16.47
N ASP A 120 -3.68 2.50 16.35
CA ASP A 120 -2.50 3.37 16.24
C ASP A 120 -1.68 3.07 14.98
N ALA A 121 -2.32 3.10 13.81
CA ALA A 121 -1.61 2.94 12.55
C ALA A 121 -0.54 4.04 12.39
N ASN A 122 0.72 3.61 12.29
CA ASN A 122 1.90 4.47 12.26
C ASN A 122 2.88 4.07 11.12
N GLY A 123 2.36 3.53 10.02
CA GLY A 123 3.15 3.10 8.87
C GLY A 123 3.97 4.20 8.25
N THR A 124 3.35 5.36 8.04
CA THR A 124 3.98 6.57 7.52
C THR A 124 5.14 7.02 8.40
N GLU A 125 4.94 7.01 9.72
CA GLU A 125 5.95 7.43 10.70
C GLU A 125 7.11 6.42 10.73
N ALA A 126 6.82 5.13 10.77
CA ALA A 126 7.82 4.07 10.78
C ALA A 126 8.71 4.09 9.53
N LEU A 127 8.10 4.26 8.35
CA LEU A 127 8.83 4.37 7.07
C LEU A 127 9.67 5.65 7.02
N THR A 128 9.10 6.79 7.43
CA THR A 128 9.81 8.07 7.44
C THR A 128 11.00 8.05 8.40
N ALA A 129 10.85 7.45 9.59
CA ALA A 129 11.93 7.28 10.56
C ALA A 129 13.07 6.39 10.05
N ALA A 130 12.77 5.46 9.13
CA ALA A 130 13.73 4.62 8.45
C ALA A 130 14.36 5.27 7.19
N GLY A 131 14.04 6.54 6.90
CA GLY A 131 14.59 7.29 5.77
C GLY A 131 13.85 7.13 4.45
N VAL A 132 12.69 6.46 4.44
CA VAL A 132 11.83 6.34 3.26
C VAL A 132 11.09 7.66 3.04
N THR A 133 11.02 8.11 1.79
CA THR A 133 10.17 9.25 1.42
C THR A 133 8.73 8.78 1.32
N VAL A 134 7.88 9.24 2.22
CA VAL A 134 6.44 8.95 2.18
C VAL A 134 5.66 10.18 1.70
N ILE A 135 4.78 9.99 0.73
CA ILE A 135 3.88 11.01 0.20
C ILE A 135 2.44 10.49 0.33
N THR A 136 1.52 11.35 0.76
CA THR A 136 0.09 11.03 0.81
C THR A 136 -0.68 11.94 -0.12
N LEU A 137 -1.58 11.38 -0.93
CA LEU A 137 -2.51 12.10 -1.80
C LEU A 137 -3.92 12.04 -1.20
N PRO A 138 -4.24 12.91 -0.21
CA PRO A 138 -5.53 12.88 0.48
C PRO A 138 -6.72 13.12 -0.45
N GLU A 139 -6.52 13.80 -1.59
CA GLU A 139 -7.53 14.01 -2.63
C GLU A 139 -8.00 12.70 -3.29
N LEU A 140 -7.24 11.60 -3.17
CA LEU A 140 -7.61 10.27 -3.65
C LEU A 140 -8.14 9.35 -2.53
N ALA A 141 -8.18 9.82 -1.28
CA ALA A 141 -8.61 9.00 -0.14
C ALA A 141 -10.03 8.47 -0.30
N ASP A 142 -10.94 9.27 -0.85
CA ASP A 142 -12.35 8.90 -1.05
C ASP A 142 -12.49 7.75 -2.04
N ALA A 143 -11.71 7.77 -3.13
CA ALA A 143 -11.66 6.69 -4.10
C ALA A 143 -11.10 5.40 -3.48
N ALA A 144 -10.03 5.49 -2.68
CA ALA A 144 -9.49 4.34 -1.96
C ALA A 144 -10.47 3.76 -0.92
N ARG A 145 -11.25 4.62 -0.24
CA ARG A 145 -12.30 4.19 0.70
C ARG A 145 -13.46 3.50 0.01
N ALA A 146 -13.77 3.84 -1.23
CA ALA A 146 -14.90 3.28 -1.98
C ALA A 146 -14.85 1.75 -2.06
N ALA A 147 -13.65 1.18 -2.25
CA ALA A 147 -13.41 -0.27 -2.25
C ALA A 147 -13.70 -0.96 -0.89
N ASN A 148 -13.77 -0.18 0.19
CA ASN A 148 -13.87 -0.64 1.57
C ASN A 148 -15.19 -0.25 2.25
N THR A 149 -16.14 0.33 1.52
CA THR A 149 -17.44 0.77 2.05
C THR A 149 -18.21 -0.32 2.79
N HIS A 150 -18.08 -1.57 2.35
CA HIS A 150 -18.66 -2.75 3.00
C HIS A 150 -18.16 -3.01 4.44
N LEU A 151 -16.99 -2.48 4.82
CA LEU A 151 -16.41 -2.57 6.17
C LEU A 151 -16.71 -1.33 7.02
N LEU A 152 -16.93 -0.19 6.36
CA LEU A 152 -17.10 1.11 7.01
C LEU A 152 -18.57 1.41 7.40
N GLY A 153 -19.51 0.59 6.92
CA GLY A 153 -20.97 0.74 7.14
C GLY A 153 -21.51 0.30 8.51
N GLY A 154 -20.66 0.14 9.53
CA GLY A 154 -21.07 -0.22 10.90
C GLY A 154 -21.28 0.97 11.86
N GLN A 155 -21.16 2.21 11.40
CA GLN A 155 -21.49 3.40 12.19
C GLN A 155 -22.85 3.94 11.71
N GLY A 156 -23.91 3.22 12.08
CA GLY A 156 -25.27 3.53 11.66
C GLY A 156 -26.30 2.95 12.62
N SER A 157 -26.41 3.56 13.80
CA SER A 157 -27.66 3.76 14.57
C SER A 157 -27.42 4.85 15.60
#